data_AF-A0A2V9SGN2-F1
#
_entry.id   AF-A0A2V9SGN2-F1
#
_cell.length_a   1.000
_cell.length_b   1.000
_cell.length_c   1.000
_cell.angle_alpha   90.00
_cell.angle_beta   90.00
_cell.angle_gamma   90.00
#
_symmetry.space_group_name_H-M   'P 1'
#
loop_
_entity.id
_entity.type
_entity.pdbx_description
1 polymer ?
#
loop_
_entity_poly.entity_id
_entity_poly.type
_entity_poly.pdbx_seq_one_letter_code
_entity_poly.pdbx_strand_id
1 'polypeptide(L)'
;MGSALGWYFGRQVYGAHHNPELGGGPWGPLFQQRTESTRNPANMGSPYVPLDSWIYPALERMATLGGMETGYLGLRPWTRTECARLIEEAGEHLRYDESVLGDTTHLYESLVSEFAAEAARLDGGKNLAASVDSLYTRIMGISGPPLRDGYHLAQTIVNDYGRPYAEGFNALAGMTVHAVAGPLSIFIQGEYQHAPALPSDPASVLAATAKEDGTIPFPNAAGSLSRFEIVNASLGITVHNIQFSFGRSLLARAGRSWAAVIQR
;
A
#
# COMPACT_ATOMS: atom_id res chain seq x y z
N MET A 1 9.19 13.65 18.17
CA MET A 1 8.32 12.92 17.21
C MET A 1 6.96 13.61 17.11
N GLY A 2 6.89 14.88 16.67
CA GLY A 2 5.63 15.64 16.68
C GLY A 2 5.55 16.81 15.70
N SER A 3 6.61 17.09 14.93
CA SER A 3 6.69 18.26 14.06
C SER A 3 6.09 18.04 12.66
N ALA A 4 6.23 16.84 12.07
CA ALA A 4 5.75 16.59 10.72
C ALA A 4 4.23 16.46 10.62
N LEU A 5 3.61 15.76 11.58
CA LEU A 5 2.15 15.58 11.62
C LEU A 5 1.43 16.89 11.96
N GLY A 6 1.94 17.67 12.92
CA GLY A 6 1.38 18.98 13.25
C GLY A 6 1.45 19.97 12.09
N TRP A 7 2.52 19.92 11.29
CA TRP A 7 2.65 20.74 10.08
C TRP A 7 1.63 20.36 9.00
N TYR A 8 1.37 19.07 8.78
CA TYR A 8 0.37 18.62 7.81
C TYR A 8 -1.05 19.05 8.22
N PHE A 9 -1.44 18.82 9.47
CA PHE A 9 -2.75 19.27 9.98
C PHE A 9 -2.88 20.79 9.93
N GLY A 10 -1.84 21.53 10.31
CA GLY A 10 -1.83 23.00 10.21
C GLY A 10 -2.04 23.50 8.78
N ARG A 11 -1.42 22.84 7.80
CA ARG A 11 -1.57 23.19 6.37
C ARG A 11 -2.97 22.87 5.83
N GLN A 12 -3.54 21.74 6.24
CA GLN A 12 -4.88 21.33 5.80
C GLN A 12 -5.96 22.26 6.37
N VAL A 13 -5.86 22.62 7.65
CA VAL A 13 -6.80 23.53 8.32
C VAL A 13 -6.66 24.96 7.79
N TYR A 14 -5.43 25.45 7.56
CA TYR A 14 -5.20 26.77 6.97
C TYR A 14 -5.78 26.87 5.56
N GLY A 15 -5.59 25.84 4.71
CA GLY A 15 -6.15 25.84 3.36
C GLY A 15 -7.68 25.81 3.32
N ALA A 16 -8.32 25.11 4.27
CA ALA A 16 -9.78 24.97 4.30
C ALA A 16 -10.52 26.19 4.90
N HIS A 17 -9.87 26.96 5.80
CA HIS A 17 -10.53 28.01 6.56
C HIS A 17 -9.93 29.41 6.40
N HIS A 18 -8.86 29.59 5.61
CA HIS A 18 -8.29 30.90 5.39
C HIS A 18 -9.21 31.74 4.50
N ASN A 19 -9.83 32.76 5.10
CA ASN A 19 -10.58 33.78 4.39
C ASN A 19 -9.60 34.82 3.80
N PRO A 20 -9.47 34.91 2.47
CA PRO A 20 -8.51 35.80 1.80
C PRO A 20 -8.83 37.30 1.98
N GLU A 21 -10.01 37.64 2.51
CA GLU A 21 -10.45 39.03 2.68
C GLU A 21 -9.90 39.71 3.94
N LEU A 22 -9.29 38.96 4.87
CA LEU A 22 -8.88 39.49 6.19
C LEU A 22 -7.52 40.19 6.25
N GLY A 23 -6.83 40.40 5.11
CA GLY A 23 -5.60 41.19 5.07
C GLY A 23 -4.42 40.48 5.74
N GLY A 24 -3.49 40.03 4.90
CA GLY A 24 -2.28 39.30 5.29
C GLY A 24 -1.83 38.55 4.06
N GLY A 25 -0.80 39.05 3.37
CA GLY A 25 -0.33 38.43 2.15
C GLY A 25 0.06 36.97 2.40
N PRO A 26 -0.28 36.04 1.49
CA PRO A 26 0.16 34.65 1.64
C PRO A 26 1.68 34.64 1.79
N TRP A 27 2.20 33.83 2.73
CA TRP A 27 3.62 33.50 2.72
C TRP A 27 3.96 32.99 1.32
N GLY A 28 4.73 33.79 0.58
CA GLY A 28 5.04 33.51 -0.81
C GLY A 28 5.70 32.15 -0.96
N PRO A 29 5.44 31.40 -2.05
CA PRO A 29 6.12 30.14 -2.28
C PRO A 29 7.63 30.38 -2.38
N LEU A 30 8.44 29.57 -1.69
CA LEU A 30 9.92 29.58 -1.76
C LEU A 30 10.47 29.23 -3.16
N PHE A 31 9.58 28.97 -4.11
CA PHE A 31 9.86 28.62 -5.49
C PHE A 31 9.00 29.50 -6.39
N GLN A 32 9.67 30.16 -7.33
CA GLN A 32 9.08 31.03 -8.34
C GLN A 32 7.84 30.35 -8.95
N GLN A 33 6.69 31.03 -8.85
CA GLN A 33 5.44 30.63 -9.48
C GLN A 33 5.64 30.70 -11.00
N ARG A 34 6.17 29.62 -11.57
CA ARG A 34 6.22 29.42 -13.02
C ARG A 34 4.79 29.47 -13.51
N THR A 35 4.54 30.37 -14.47
CA THR A 35 3.27 30.60 -15.15
C THR A 35 2.58 29.28 -15.47
N GLU A 36 1.27 29.26 -15.25
CA GLU A 36 0.37 28.11 -15.34
C GLU A 36 0.30 27.58 -16.78
N SER A 37 1.32 26.80 -17.15
CA SER A 37 1.28 25.89 -18.29
C SER A 37 0.60 24.61 -17.81
N THR A 38 -0.37 24.11 -18.59
CA THR A 38 -0.97 22.78 -18.41
C THR A 38 0.17 21.79 -18.19
N ARG A 39 0.25 21.21 -16.99
CA ARG A 39 1.37 20.34 -16.63
C ARG A 39 1.18 19.03 -17.39
N ASN A 40 2.21 18.56 -18.09
CA ASN A 40 2.12 17.32 -18.85
C ASN A 40 1.93 16.12 -17.89
N PRO A 41 0.77 15.42 -17.91
CA PRO A 41 0.52 14.26 -17.05
C PRO A 41 1.53 13.13 -17.28
N ALA A 42 2.09 13.01 -18.49
CA ALA A 42 3.09 12.00 -18.84
C ALA A 42 4.41 12.13 -18.05
N ASN A 43 4.63 13.24 -17.34
CA ASN A 43 5.79 13.47 -16.48
C ASN A 43 5.40 13.55 -14.99
N MET A 44 4.25 12.99 -14.62
CA MET A 44 3.78 12.93 -13.24
C MET A 44 3.98 11.54 -12.66
N GLY A 45 4.72 11.46 -11.55
CA GLY A 45 4.93 10.22 -10.81
C GLY A 45 3.63 9.74 -10.16
N SER A 46 3.38 8.43 -10.24
CA SER A 46 2.27 7.80 -9.54
C SER A 46 2.78 6.67 -8.64
N PRO A 47 2.33 6.55 -7.38
CA PRO A 47 2.62 5.38 -6.58
C PRO A 47 1.82 4.18 -7.10
N TYR A 48 2.27 2.99 -6.73
CA TYR A 48 1.52 1.75 -6.96
C TYR A 48 0.37 1.61 -5.97
N VAL A 49 -0.71 0.98 -6.40
CA VAL A 49 -1.79 0.55 -5.51
C VAL A 49 -1.34 -0.68 -4.71
N PRO A 50 -1.43 -0.65 -3.36
CA PRO A 50 -1.07 -1.79 -2.51
C PRO A 50 -1.85 -3.05 -2.88
N LEU A 51 -1.18 -4.21 -2.96
CA LEU A 51 -1.81 -5.49 -3.35
C LEU A 51 -2.95 -5.94 -2.43
N ASP A 52 -2.93 -5.50 -1.18
CA ASP A 52 -3.96 -5.72 -0.16
C ASP A 52 -5.10 -4.69 -0.23
N SER A 53 -5.07 -3.76 -1.19
CA SER A 53 -6.13 -2.77 -1.38
C SER A 53 -7.42 -3.38 -1.91
N TRP A 54 -8.55 -2.84 -1.42
CA TRP A 54 -9.90 -3.14 -1.90
C TRP A 54 -10.12 -2.80 -3.39
N ILE A 55 -9.24 -1.96 -3.96
CA ILE A 55 -9.27 -1.56 -5.36
C ILE A 55 -9.18 -2.78 -6.29
N TYR A 56 -8.31 -3.76 -6.00
CA TYR A 56 -8.15 -4.93 -6.88
C TYR A 56 -9.41 -5.80 -6.95
N PRO A 57 -10.02 -6.26 -5.84
CA PRO A 57 -11.27 -7.01 -5.92
C PRO A 57 -12.44 -6.16 -6.48
N ALA A 58 -12.44 -4.84 -6.29
CA ALA A 58 -13.45 -3.97 -6.90
C ALA A 58 -13.30 -3.90 -8.43
N LEU A 59 -12.07 -3.72 -8.94
CA LEU A 59 -11.78 -3.71 -10.37
C LEU A 59 -12.05 -5.08 -11.01
N GLU A 60 -11.69 -6.18 -10.35
CA GLU A 60 -12.04 -7.53 -10.80
C GLU A 60 -13.55 -7.71 -10.92
N ARG A 61 -14.32 -7.27 -9.92
CA ARG A 61 -15.78 -7.37 -9.95
C ARG A 61 -16.38 -6.54 -11.09
N MET A 62 -15.91 -5.32 -11.33
CA MET A 62 -16.35 -4.53 -12.47
C MET A 62 -16.04 -5.22 -13.80
N ALA A 63 -14.86 -5.81 -13.95
CA ALA A 63 -14.50 -6.58 -15.15
C ALA A 63 -15.41 -7.81 -15.34
N THR A 64 -15.73 -8.55 -14.26
CA THR A 64 -16.64 -9.71 -14.35
C THR A 64 -18.07 -9.35 -14.73
N LEU A 65 -18.52 -8.16 -14.36
CA LEU A 65 -19.86 -7.66 -14.65
C LEU A 65 -19.94 -6.97 -16.03
N GLY A 66 -18.84 -6.94 -16.79
CA GLY A 66 -18.80 -6.33 -18.14
C GLY A 66 -18.54 -4.82 -18.13
N GLY A 67 -18.17 -4.23 -17.00
CA GLY A 67 -17.86 -2.80 -16.89
C GLY A 67 -16.46 -2.40 -17.35
N MET A 68 -15.56 -3.35 -17.64
CA MET A 68 -14.18 -3.09 -18.10
C MET A 68 -13.63 -4.24 -18.96
N GLU A 69 -12.70 -3.93 -19.86
CA GLU A 69 -11.95 -4.95 -20.62
C GLU A 69 -10.91 -5.68 -19.74
N THR A 70 -10.91 -7.03 -19.81
CA THR A 70 -10.13 -7.92 -18.93
C THR A 70 -8.63 -7.99 -19.24
N GLY A 71 -8.16 -7.36 -20.33
CA GLY A 71 -6.80 -7.51 -20.86
C GLY A 71 -5.67 -7.08 -19.91
N TYR A 72 -5.99 -6.32 -18.86
CA TYR A 72 -5.01 -5.68 -18.00
C TYR A 72 -4.70 -6.44 -16.70
N LEU A 73 -5.58 -7.35 -16.26
CA LEU A 73 -5.59 -7.91 -14.89
C LEU A 73 -4.31 -8.67 -14.49
N GLY A 74 -3.50 -9.08 -15.46
CA GLY A 74 -2.24 -9.80 -15.27
C GLY A 74 -1.02 -8.92 -14.92
N LEU A 75 -1.11 -7.59 -15.03
CA LEU A 75 0.03 -6.66 -14.88
C LEU A 75 0.14 -5.98 -13.50
N ARG A 76 -0.35 -6.63 -12.44
CA ARG A 76 -0.31 -6.09 -11.08
C ARG A 76 1.12 -6.04 -10.53
N PRO A 77 1.47 -5.08 -9.67
CA PRO A 77 0.62 -3.98 -9.21
C PRO A 77 0.47 -2.84 -10.25
N TRP A 78 -0.68 -2.18 -10.27
CA TRP A 78 -0.93 -1.02 -11.13
C TRP A 78 -0.62 0.30 -10.41
N THR A 79 -0.27 1.34 -11.18
CA THR A 79 -0.17 2.70 -10.63
C THR A 79 -1.56 3.28 -10.38
N ARG A 80 -1.67 4.18 -9.40
CA ARG A 80 -2.93 4.90 -9.13
C ARG A 80 -3.43 5.67 -10.36
N THR A 81 -2.54 6.29 -11.14
CA THR A 81 -2.91 6.97 -12.38
C THR A 81 -3.44 6.01 -13.45
N GLU A 82 -2.86 4.81 -13.60
CA GLU A 82 -3.42 3.81 -14.51
C GLU A 82 -4.80 3.32 -14.05
N CYS A 83 -5.02 3.15 -12.75
CA CYS A 83 -6.36 2.85 -12.24
C CYS A 83 -7.36 3.96 -12.58
N ALA A 84 -6.97 5.24 -12.42
CA ALA A 84 -7.83 6.37 -12.80
C ALA A 84 -8.17 6.34 -14.30
N ARG A 85 -7.18 6.09 -15.17
CA ARG A 85 -7.38 5.95 -16.61
C ARG A 85 -8.36 4.82 -16.96
N LEU A 86 -8.22 3.66 -16.32
CA LEU A 86 -9.12 2.52 -16.52
C LEU A 86 -10.55 2.83 -16.06
N ILE A 87 -10.73 3.62 -14.99
CA ILE A 87 -12.04 4.01 -14.48
C ILE A 87 -12.69 5.06 -15.40
N GLU A 88 -11.92 6.01 -15.95
CA GLU A 88 -12.42 6.94 -16.96
C GLU A 88 -12.91 6.19 -18.20
N GLU A 89 -12.13 5.23 -18.69
CA GLU A 89 -12.48 4.35 -19.81
C GLU A 89 -13.75 3.53 -19.52
N ALA A 90 -13.84 2.93 -18.33
CA ALA A 90 -15.03 2.21 -17.86
C ALA A 90 -16.29 3.08 -17.84
N GLY A 91 -16.15 4.34 -17.44
CA GLY A 91 -17.24 5.32 -17.41
C GLY A 91 -17.82 5.61 -18.78
N GLU A 92 -16.97 5.70 -19.82
CA GLU A 92 -17.44 5.86 -21.19
C GLU A 92 -18.20 4.60 -21.65
N HIS A 93 -17.72 3.40 -21.35
CA HIS A 93 -18.41 2.15 -21.69
C HIS A 93 -19.80 2.02 -21.02
N LEU A 94 -19.90 2.34 -19.73
CA LEU A 94 -21.15 2.26 -18.97
C LEU A 94 -22.22 3.23 -19.49
N ARG A 95 -21.84 4.35 -20.11
CA ARG A 95 -22.80 5.27 -20.75
C ARG A 95 -23.48 4.67 -21.99
N TYR A 96 -22.85 3.69 -22.64
CA TYR A 96 -23.39 3.05 -23.84
C TYR A 96 -24.15 1.75 -23.56
N ASP A 97 -23.95 1.11 -22.40
CA ASP A 97 -24.60 -0.16 -22.03
C ASP A 97 -25.34 -0.07 -20.67
N GLU A 98 -26.59 0.36 -20.74
CA GLU A 98 -27.46 0.60 -19.58
C GLU A 98 -27.78 -0.69 -18.78
N SER A 99 -27.54 -1.87 -19.36
CA SER A 99 -27.84 -3.17 -18.75
C SER A 99 -26.86 -3.59 -17.65
N VAL A 100 -25.66 -3.00 -17.64
CA VAL A 100 -24.56 -3.29 -16.69
C VAL A 100 -24.64 -2.43 -15.41
N LEU A 101 -25.47 -1.38 -15.42
CA LEU A 101 -25.49 -0.33 -14.41
C LEU A 101 -25.91 -0.80 -13.00
N GLY A 102 -26.90 -1.69 -12.88
CA GLY A 102 -27.52 -2.01 -11.59
C GLY A 102 -26.54 -2.51 -10.51
N ASP A 103 -25.73 -3.51 -10.86
CA ASP A 103 -24.84 -4.19 -9.90
C ASP A 103 -23.44 -3.56 -9.79
N THR A 104 -23.07 -2.65 -10.71
CA THR A 104 -21.74 -2.03 -10.77
C THR A 104 -21.71 -0.57 -10.30
N THR A 105 -22.84 0.14 -10.30
CA THR A 105 -22.89 1.60 -10.05
C THR A 105 -22.18 1.99 -8.75
N HIS A 106 -22.50 1.35 -7.63
CA HIS A 106 -21.88 1.71 -6.34
C HIS A 106 -20.36 1.48 -6.32
N LEU A 107 -19.88 0.42 -6.99
CA LEU A 107 -18.44 0.13 -7.08
C LEU A 107 -17.74 1.17 -7.94
N TYR A 108 -18.35 1.52 -9.08
CA TYR A 108 -17.86 2.56 -9.97
C TYR A 108 -17.77 3.90 -9.25
N GLU A 109 -18.84 4.34 -8.58
CA GLU A 109 -18.85 5.60 -7.81
C GLU A 109 -17.79 5.62 -6.69
N SER A 110 -17.63 4.50 -5.98
CA SER A 110 -16.59 4.36 -4.95
C SER A 110 -15.19 4.50 -5.53
N LEU A 111 -14.94 3.89 -6.69
CA LEU A 111 -13.65 3.98 -7.40
C LEU A 111 -13.41 5.37 -7.98
N VAL A 112 -14.41 6.01 -8.57
CA VAL A 112 -14.32 7.41 -9.03
C VAL A 112 -13.96 8.33 -7.87
N SER A 113 -14.61 8.16 -6.71
CA SER A 113 -14.28 8.93 -5.51
C SER A 113 -12.86 8.67 -5.00
N GLU A 114 -12.40 7.43 -5.02
CA GLU A 114 -11.04 7.05 -4.59
C GLU A 114 -9.94 7.67 -5.47
N PHE A 115 -10.20 7.76 -6.78
CA PHE A 115 -9.22 8.23 -7.77
C PHE A 115 -9.45 9.66 -8.26
N ALA A 116 -10.34 10.43 -7.63
CA ALA A 116 -10.64 11.82 -8.03
C ALA A 116 -9.38 12.71 -8.06
N ALA A 117 -8.44 12.48 -7.14
CA ALA A 117 -7.17 13.22 -7.10
C ALA A 117 -6.25 12.86 -8.28
N GLU A 118 -6.30 11.62 -8.76
CA GLU A 118 -5.55 11.16 -9.94
C GLU A 118 -6.21 11.65 -11.24
N ALA A 119 -7.53 11.59 -11.35
CA ALA A 119 -8.28 12.15 -12.49
C ALA A 119 -7.96 13.64 -12.70
N ALA A 120 -7.99 14.44 -11.62
CA ALA A 120 -7.62 15.86 -11.69
C ALA A 120 -6.16 16.09 -12.14
N ARG A 121 -5.24 15.13 -11.95
CA ARG A 121 -3.85 15.21 -12.45
C ARG A 121 -3.78 14.87 -13.94
N LEU A 122 -4.60 13.92 -14.41
CA LEU A 122 -4.75 13.62 -15.84
C LEU A 122 -5.24 14.84 -16.62
N ASP A 123 -6.08 15.68 -16.02
CA ASP A 123 -6.52 16.97 -16.57
C ASP A 123 -5.50 18.11 -16.46
N GLY A 124 -4.25 17.81 -16.08
CA GLY A 124 -3.16 18.79 -15.98
C GLY A 124 -3.04 19.48 -14.62
N GLY A 125 -3.71 18.96 -13.59
CA GLY A 125 -3.63 19.43 -12.21
C GLY A 125 -2.26 19.27 -11.56
N LYS A 126 -2.16 19.68 -10.28
CA LYS A 126 -0.90 19.65 -9.55
C LYS A 126 -0.57 18.24 -9.04
N ASN A 127 0.58 17.68 -9.43
CA ASN A 127 1.11 16.45 -8.81
C ASN A 127 1.97 16.77 -7.59
N LEU A 128 1.36 17.25 -6.51
CA LEU A 128 2.02 17.43 -5.22
C LEU A 128 1.05 17.07 -4.11
N ALA A 129 1.18 15.87 -3.55
CA ALA A 129 0.27 15.35 -2.55
C ALA A 129 0.97 14.37 -1.61
N ALA A 130 0.41 14.20 -0.43
CA ALA A 130 0.74 13.12 0.50
C ALA A 130 -0.56 12.61 1.11
N SER A 131 -0.71 11.30 1.17
CA SER A 131 -1.92 10.62 1.62
C SER A 131 -1.59 9.42 2.51
N VAL A 132 -2.57 9.03 3.32
CA VAL A 132 -2.59 7.80 4.10
C VAL A 132 -3.59 6.87 3.44
N ASP A 133 -3.11 5.75 2.91
CA ASP A 133 -3.94 4.78 2.20
C ASP A 133 -4.70 3.86 3.18
N SER A 134 -4.02 3.42 4.23
CA SER A 134 -4.61 2.53 5.21
C SER A 134 -3.97 2.63 6.58
N LEU A 135 -4.80 2.41 7.60
CA LEU A 135 -4.41 2.18 8.98
C LEU A 135 -5.08 0.90 9.43
N TYR A 136 -4.33 0.01 10.06
CA TYR A 136 -4.90 -1.22 10.60
C TYR A 136 -4.23 -1.59 11.91
N THR A 137 -4.98 -2.33 12.73
CA THR A 137 -4.46 -2.96 13.92
C THR A 137 -5.03 -4.37 14.04
N ARG A 138 -4.22 -5.29 14.57
CA ARG A 138 -4.65 -6.63 14.94
C ARG A 138 -4.20 -6.90 16.36
N ILE A 139 -5.14 -7.28 17.21
CA ILE A 139 -4.86 -7.72 18.58
C ILE A 139 -5.28 -9.18 18.67
N MET A 140 -4.40 -10.03 19.20
CA MET A 140 -4.63 -11.47 19.28
C MET A 140 -4.12 -12.04 20.59
N GLY A 141 -4.99 -12.76 21.31
CA GLY A 141 -4.60 -13.62 22.41
C GLY A 141 -4.51 -15.06 21.93
N ILE A 142 -3.35 -15.71 22.08
CA ILE A 142 -3.18 -17.14 21.82
C ILE A 142 -3.10 -17.86 23.16
N SER A 143 -3.91 -18.89 23.34
CA SER A 143 -3.85 -19.77 24.51
C SER A 143 -3.10 -21.04 24.15
N GLY A 144 -2.11 -21.42 24.95
CA GLY A 144 -1.24 -22.56 24.66
C GLY A 144 -0.15 -22.26 23.61
N PRO A 145 0.84 -23.16 23.48
CA PRO A 145 1.95 -22.99 22.54
C PRO A 145 1.43 -23.07 21.09
N PRO A 146 1.62 -22.03 20.26
CA PRO A 146 1.20 -22.06 18.87
C PRO A 146 2.11 -22.95 18.01
N LEU A 147 1.53 -23.54 16.96
CA LEU A 147 2.28 -24.22 15.91
C LEU A 147 2.90 -23.17 14.98
N ARG A 148 4.18 -23.32 14.66
CA ARG A 148 4.94 -22.32 13.89
C ARG A 148 5.83 -22.90 12.80
N ASP A 149 6.08 -24.21 12.86
CA ASP A 149 6.83 -24.92 11.85
C ASP A 149 5.89 -25.36 10.73
N GLY A 150 5.81 -24.55 9.67
CA GLY A 150 5.00 -24.86 8.50
C GLY A 150 5.56 -25.97 7.61
N TYR A 151 6.81 -26.40 7.82
CA TYR A 151 7.46 -27.46 7.04
C TYR A 151 7.24 -28.83 7.67
N HIS A 152 7.39 -28.95 8.99
CA HIS A 152 7.30 -30.25 9.69
C HIS A 152 6.00 -30.45 10.45
N LEU A 153 5.36 -29.37 10.91
CA LEU A 153 4.18 -29.42 11.75
C LEU A 153 3.00 -28.75 11.02
N ALA A 154 2.66 -27.54 11.45
CA ALA A 154 1.70 -26.64 10.84
C ALA A 154 1.98 -25.23 11.36
N GLN A 155 1.16 -24.28 10.90
CA GLN A 155 1.15 -22.92 11.43
C GLN A 155 -0.23 -22.59 12.00
N THR A 156 -0.26 -22.09 13.24
CA THR A 156 -1.49 -21.56 13.84
C THR A 156 -2.00 -20.36 13.05
N ILE A 157 -1.08 -19.51 12.57
CA ILE A 157 -1.42 -18.38 11.70
C ILE A 157 -0.74 -18.58 10.35
N VAL A 158 -1.53 -18.97 9.35
CA VAL A 158 -1.10 -19.10 7.96
C VAL A 158 -1.19 -17.74 7.25
N ASN A 159 -0.38 -17.55 6.21
CA ASN A 159 -0.39 -16.35 5.35
C ASN A 159 -0.13 -15.02 6.08
N ASP A 160 0.56 -15.05 7.23
CA ASP A 160 0.86 -13.86 8.02
C ASP A 160 2.22 -13.22 7.67
N TYR A 161 2.72 -13.49 6.46
CA TYR A 161 3.96 -12.93 5.91
C TYR A 161 5.19 -13.07 6.84
N GLY A 162 5.22 -14.11 7.69
CA GLY A 162 6.31 -14.37 8.63
C GLY A 162 6.37 -13.41 9.82
N ARG A 163 5.27 -12.75 10.17
CA ARG A 163 5.16 -11.97 11.40
C ARG A 163 5.37 -12.87 12.63
N PRO A 164 6.04 -12.37 13.68
CA PRO A 164 6.25 -13.13 14.91
C PRO A 164 4.93 -13.26 15.68
N TYR A 165 4.66 -14.44 16.24
CA TYR A 165 3.57 -14.68 17.18
C TYR A 165 3.92 -15.76 18.19
N ALA A 166 3.47 -15.64 19.43
CA ALA A 166 3.69 -16.63 20.49
C ALA A 166 2.45 -16.78 21.39
N GLU A 167 2.48 -17.73 22.31
CA GLU A 167 1.45 -17.83 23.34
C GLU A 167 1.32 -16.51 24.13
N GLY A 168 0.09 -16.08 24.39
CA GLY A 168 -0.23 -14.83 25.08
C GLY A 168 -0.66 -13.71 24.13
N PHE A 169 -0.36 -12.47 24.54
CA PHE A 169 -0.81 -11.26 23.85
C PHE A 169 0.11 -10.88 22.69
N ASN A 170 -0.43 -10.88 21.48
CA ASN A 170 0.24 -10.45 20.25
C ASN A 170 -0.49 -9.23 19.70
N ALA A 171 0.26 -8.27 19.15
CA ALA A 171 -0.32 -7.06 18.59
C ALA A 171 0.40 -6.62 17.32
N LEU A 172 -0.37 -5.99 16.45
CA LEU A 172 0.05 -5.43 15.18
C LEU A 172 -0.57 -4.05 15.01
N ALA A 173 0.19 -3.08 14.51
CA ALA A 173 -0.34 -1.81 14.05
C ALA A 173 0.42 -1.37 12.80
N GLY A 174 -0.29 -1.21 11.70
CA GLY A 174 0.29 -0.86 10.40
C GLY A 174 -0.29 0.40 9.82
N MET A 175 0.52 1.08 9.01
CA MET A 175 0.14 2.25 8.24
C MET A 175 0.76 2.17 6.85
N THR A 176 -0.03 2.56 5.85
CA THR A 176 0.40 2.71 4.47
C THR A 176 0.23 4.16 4.05
N VAL A 177 1.29 4.73 3.49
CA VAL A 177 1.32 6.13 3.02
C VAL A 177 1.95 6.22 1.64
N HIS A 178 1.51 7.21 0.89
CA HIS A 178 2.17 7.59 -0.35
C HIS A 178 2.31 9.11 -0.47
N ALA A 179 3.28 9.53 -1.26
CA ALA A 179 3.50 10.93 -1.60
C ALA A 179 3.97 11.07 -3.04
N VAL A 180 3.64 12.19 -3.66
CA VAL A 180 3.98 12.52 -5.04
C VAL A 180 4.46 13.95 -5.13
N ALA A 181 5.45 14.20 -5.98
CA ALA A 181 5.98 15.53 -6.26
C ALA A 181 6.54 15.60 -7.68
N GLY A 182 5.77 16.16 -8.61
CA GLY A 182 6.13 16.23 -10.03
C GLY A 182 6.35 14.82 -10.60
N PRO A 183 7.52 14.50 -11.15
CA PRO A 183 7.81 13.16 -11.68
C PRO A 183 8.06 12.11 -10.58
N LEU A 184 8.23 12.49 -9.32
CA LEU A 184 8.61 11.59 -8.24
C LEU A 184 7.37 11.01 -7.53
N SER A 185 7.42 9.72 -7.20
CA SER A 185 6.44 9.04 -6.33
C SER A 185 7.14 8.24 -5.23
N ILE A 186 6.56 8.23 -4.04
CA ILE A 186 7.04 7.49 -2.87
C ILE A 186 5.86 6.71 -2.29
N PHE A 187 6.11 5.47 -1.91
CA PHE A 187 5.18 4.61 -1.21
C PHE A 187 5.89 3.91 -0.05
N ILE A 188 5.28 3.89 1.13
CA ILE A 188 5.83 3.27 2.33
C ILE A 188 4.71 2.58 3.11
N GLN A 189 4.93 1.32 3.48
CA GLN A 189 4.12 0.57 4.43
C GLN A 189 4.98 0.19 5.63
N GLY A 190 4.63 0.74 6.78
CA GLY A 190 5.31 0.50 8.05
C GLY A 190 4.40 -0.25 9.01
N GLU A 191 4.98 -1.13 9.81
CA GLU A 191 4.23 -1.96 10.75
C GLU A 191 4.98 -2.14 12.07
N TYR A 192 4.29 -1.87 13.16
CA TYR A 192 4.69 -2.25 14.51
C TYR A 192 4.16 -3.65 14.82
N GLN A 193 5.06 -4.53 15.26
CA GLN A 193 4.79 -5.92 15.62
C GLN A 193 5.20 -6.15 17.08
N HIS A 194 4.31 -6.79 17.84
CA HIS A 194 4.59 -7.28 19.18
C HIS A 194 4.24 -8.77 19.30
N ALA A 195 5.19 -9.54 19.80
CA ALA A 195 5.01 -10.94 20.17
C ALA A 195 5.69 -11.23 21.53
N PRO A 196 5.06 -12.04 22.41
CA PRO A 196 5.67 -12.49 23.66
C PRO A 196 6.92 -13.35 23.43
N ALA A 197 7.64 -13.65 24.51
CA ALA A 197 8.74 -14.60 24.45
C ALA A 197 8.24 -16.00 24.06
N LEU A 198 9.01 -16.68 23.22
CA LEU A 198 8.75 -18.03 22.75
C LEU A 198 9.68 -19.00 23.47
N PRO A 199 9.15 -19.97 24.24
CA PRO A 199 9.97 -21.06 24.76
C PRO A 199 10.45 -21.96 23.62
N SER A 200 11.57 -22.66 23.84
CA SER A 200 12.04 -23.67 22.89
C SER A 200 11.09 -24.87 22.89
N ASP A 201 10.92 -25.50 21.73
CA ASP A 201 10.20 -26.76 21.65
C ASP A 201 10.88 -27.85 22.50
N PRO A 202 10.11 -28.86 22.96
CA PRO A 202 10.66 -29.98 23.71
C PRO A 202 11.79 -30.68 22.96
N ALA A 203 12.81 -31.15 23.69
CA ALA A 203 13.99 -31.79 23.09
C ALA A 203 13.68 -32.97 22.16
N SER A 204 12.60 -33.72 22.45
CA SER A 204 12.13 -34.81 21.58
C SER A 204 11.62 -34.33 20.22
N VAL A 205 10.96 -33.17 20.18
CA VAL A 205 10.48 -32.55 18.94
C VAL A 205 11.66 -32.03 18.13
N LEU A 206 12.57 -31.29 18.77
CA LEU A 206 13.80 -30.81 18.12
C LEU A 206 14.65 -31.95 17.55
N ALA A 207 14.75 -33.08 18.25
CA ALA A 207 15.48 -34.25 17.78
C ALA A 207 14.80 -34.94 16.59
N ALA A 208 13.47 -34.99 16.57
CA ALA A 208 12.71 -35.54 15.46
C ALA A 208 12.84 -34.67 14.20
N THR A 209 12.63 -33.35 14.33
CA THR A 209 12.77 -32.37 13.24
C THR A 209 14.18 -32.38 12.67
N ALA A 210 15.21 -32.30 13.53
CA ALA A 210 16.60 -32.30 13.06
C ALA A 210 16.99 -33.60 12.33
N LYS A 211 16.43 -34.75 12.75
CA LYS A 211 16.65 -36.03 12.05
C LYS A 211 16.02 -36.02 10.66
N GLU A 212 14.84 -35.44 10.50
CA GLU A 212 14.17 -35.30 9.20
C GLU A 212 14.94 -34.35 8.28
N ASP A 213 15.44 -33.24 8.82
CA ASP A 213 16.25 -32.25 8.10
C ASP A 213 17.70 -32.68 7.83
N GLY A 214 18.17 -33.78 8.45
CA GLY A 214 19.58 -34.19 8.40
C GLY A 214 20.53 -33.19 9.10
N THR A 215 20.03 -32.45 10.08
CA THR A 215 20.77 -31.43 10.84
C THR A 215 20.97 -31.84 12.30
N ILE A 216 21.65 -31.00 13.10
CA ILE A 216 21.76 -31.19 14.56
C ILE A 216 20.61 -30.48 15.28
N PRO A 217 20.04 -31.05 16.35
CA PRO A 217 18.99 -30.40 17.11
C PRO A 217 19.46 -29.07 17.70
N PHE A 218 18.72 -27.98 17.46
CA PHE A 218 19.04 -26.65 17.96
C PHE A 218 17.84 -26.02 18.69
N PRO A 219 18.02 -25.39 19.86
CA PRO A 219 16.94 -24.71 20.57
C PRO A 219 16.37 -23.55 19.75
N ASN A 220 15.05 -23.51 19.59
CA ASN A 220 14.34 -22.49 18.81
C ASN A 220 13.64 -21.44 19.68
N ALA A 221 14.07 -21.27 20.93
CA ALA A 221 13.57 -20.21 21.82
C ALA A 221 13.85 -18.82 21.22
N ALA A 222 12.92 -17.89 21.45
CA ALA A 222 13.08 -16.49 21.08
C ALA A 222 12.63 -15.59 22.23
N GLY A 223 13.34 -14.47 22.43
CA GLY A 223 12.91 -13.45 23.39
C GLY A 223 11.63 -12.74 22.91
N SER A 224 10.97 -12.02 23.83
CA SER A 224 9.86 -11.12 23.47
C SER A 224 10.34 -10.10 22.46
N LEU A 225 9.52 -9.84 21.44
CA LEU A 225 9.86 -8.94 20.35
C LEU A 225 8.84 -7.82 20.25
N SER A 226 9.32 -6.59 20.30
CA SER A 226 8.56 -5.38 19.93
C SER A 226 9.41 -4.61 18.93
N ARG A 227 8.93 -4.48 17.70
CA ARG A 227 9.69 -3.78 16.66
C ARG A 227 8.79 -3.05 15.69
N PHE A 228 9.33 -1.99 15.11
CA PHE A 228 8.80 -1.38 13.91
C PHE A 228 9.60 -1.85 12.71
N GLU A 229 8.92 -2.32 11.67
CA GLU A 229 9.52 -2.77 10.42
C GLU A 229 8.86 -2.07 9.22
N ILE A 230 9.69 -1.69 8.24
CA ILE A 230 9.19 -1.28 6.93
C ILE A 230 8.92 -2.55 6.13
N VAL A 231 7.63 -2.83 5.92
CA VAL A 231 7.13 -4.01 5.22
C VAL A 231 7.37 -3.85 3.71
N ASN A 232 6.86 -2.76 3.16
CA ASN A 232 7.00 -2.43 1.74
C ASN A 232 7.45 -0.98 1.61
N ALA A 233 8.32 -0.68 0.64
CA ALA A 233 8.65 0.68 0.27
C ALA A 233 9.07 0.75 -1.19
N SER A 234 8.64 1.77 -1.91
CA SER A 234 9.10 2.02 -3.28
C SER A 234 9.27 3.51 -3.55
N LEU A 235 10.26 3.82 -4.36
CA LEU A 235 10.51 5.12 -4.98
C LEU A 235 10.31 4.98 -6.48
N GLY A 236 9.59 5.91 -7.09
CA GLY A 236 9.33 5.95 -8.52
C GLY A 236 9.71 7.29 -9.14
N ILE A 237 10.10 7.26 -10.41
CA ILE A 237 10.24 8.43 -11.27
C ILE A 237 9.56 8.17 -12.61
N THR A 238 8.73 9.11 -13.06
CA THR A 238 7.98 9.01 -14.32
C THR A 238 8.44 10.07 -15.30
N VAL A 239 8.77 9.63 -16.52
CA VAL A 239 9.25 10.48 -17.62
C VAL A 239 8.66 9.96 -18.93
N HIS A 240 7.94 10.81 -19.67
CA HIS A 240 7.30 10.46 -20.95
C HIS A 240 6.45 9.18 -20.90
N ASN A 241 5.57 9.06 -19.89
CA ASN A 241 4.73 7.90 -19.61
C ASN A 241 5.48 6.61 -19.23
N ILE A 242 6.80 6.69 -19.08
CA ILE A 242 7.62 5.57 -18.63
C ILE A 242 7.91 5.77 -17.15
N GLN A 243 7.41 4.85 -16.33
CA GLN A 243 7.70 4.84 -14.89
C GLN A 243 8.83 3.86 -14.58
N PHE A 244 9.86 4.36 -13.88
CA PHE A 244 10.90 3.54 -13.28
C PHE A 244 10.68 3.51 -11.79
N SER A 245 10.62 2.33 -11.20
CA SER A 245 10.47 2.18 -9.75
C SER A 245 11.51 1.24 -9.15
N PHE A 246 11.88 1.52 -7.91
CA PHE A 246 12.79 0.69 -7.13
C PHE A 246 12.24 0.58 -5.70
N GLY A 247 12.20 -0.64 -5.17
CA GLY A 247 11.59 -0.86 -3.87
C GLY A 247 11.94 -2.19 -3.21
N ARG A 248 11.58 -2.27 -1.94
CA ARG A 248 11.64 -3.48 -1.10
C ARG A 248 10.20 -3.95 -0.86
N SER A 249 9.99 -5.26 -0.96
CA SER A 249 8.74 -5.88 -0.52
C SER A 249 8.97 -7.06 0.42
N LEU A 250 8.08 -7.23 1.40
CA LEU A 250 8.12 -8.36 2.34
C LEU A 250 7.68 -9.68 1.70
N LEU A 251 6.90 -9.65 0.61
CA LEU A 251 6.56 -10.82 -0.20
C LEU A 251 7.81 -11.52 -0.75
N ALA A 252 8.90 -10.77 -0.94
CA ALA A 252 10.15 -11.26 -1.48
C ALA A 252 11.09 -11.87 -0.42
N ARG A 253 10.64 -12.28 0.77
CA ARG A 253 11.54 -12.87 1.79
C ARG A 253 12.00 -14.31 1.46
N ALA A 254 12.12 -14.65 0.17
CA ALA A 254 13.01 -15.68 -0.37
C ALA A 254 14.30 -15.08 -1.00
N GLY A 255 14.47 -13.75 -0.97
CA GLY A 255 15.67 -13.07 -1.46
C GLY A 255 15.35 -11.59 -1.61
N ARG A 256 16.16 -10.71 -1.01
CA ARG A 256 16.06 -9.24 -1.13
C ARG A 256 15.95 -8.84 -2.61
N SER A 257 14.74 -8.80 -3.15
CA SER A 257 14.52 -8.54 -4.56
C SER A 257 14.20 -7.06 -4.70
N TRP A 258 15.01 -6.44 -5.54
CA TRP A 258 14.74 -5.12 -6.05
C TRP A 258 14.07 -5.34 -7.40
N ALA A 259 12.80 -4.97 -7.53
CA ALA A 259 12.08 -5.09 -8.79
C ALA A 259 12.05 -3.71 -9.48
N ALA A 260 12.65 -3.64 -10.67
CA ALA A 260 12.40 -2.56 -11.61
C ALA A 260 11.18 -2.94 -12.44
N VAL A 261 10.07 -2.24 -12.24
CA VAL A 261 8.87 -2.39 -13.05
C VAL A 261 8.82 -1.20 -13.98
N ILE A 262 8.71 -1.48 -15.28
CA ILE A 262 8.50 -0.49 -16.34
C ILE A 262 7.06 -0.67 -16.80
N GLN A 263 6.21 0.30 -16.49
CA GLN A 263 4.87 0.42 -17.07
C GLN A 263 4.88 1.56 -18.10
N ARG A 264 4.07 1.39 -19.14
CA ARG A 264 4.07 2.18 -20.37
C ARG A 264 2.71 2.81 -20.59
#